data_AF-A0A932GWF1-F1
#
_entry.id   AF-A0A932GWF1-F1
#
_cell.length_a   1.000
_cell.length_b   1.000
_cell.length_c   1.000
_cell.angle_alpha   90.00
_cell.angle_beta   90.00
_cell.angle_gamma   90.00
#
_symmetry.space_group_name_H-M   'P 1'
#
loop_
_entity.id
_entity.type
_entity.pdbx_description
1 polymer ?
#
loop_
_entity_poly.entity_id
_entity_poly.type
_entity_poly.pdbx_seq_one_letter_code
_entity_poly.pdbx_strand_id
1 'polypeptide(L)'
;MSARPMPADADLLALLIRIDAKLDRLLEAVEGGRTPARSLRHEDRAAMAKILPVLSANFSGSFGTWELIDAAMQPDALGANLRLVLGGRGARVLGKLFQRAQDQDVDGFRLRRAGQDGNGALWECIGNESS
;
A
#
# COMPACT_ATOMS: atom_id res chain seq x y z
N MET A 1 34.92 -12.49 34.39
CA MET A 1 34.17 -11.95 33.23
C MET A 1 34.72 -12.64 31.98
N SER A 2 34.05 -13.67 31.47
CA SER A 2 34.52 -14.41 30.29
C SER A 2 34.19 -13.64 29.02
N ALA A 3 35.20 -13.31 28.23
CA ALA A 3 35.05 -12.78 26.88
C ALA A 3 34.33 -13.83 26.01
N ARG A 4 33.22 -13.43 25.38
CA ARG A 4 32.52 -14.27 24.40
C ARG A 4 33.47 -14.44 23.20
N PRO A 5 33.85 -15.67 22.81
CA PRO A 5 34.71 -15.86 21.65
C PRO A 5 33.99 -15.33 20.41
N MET A 6 34.66 -14.44 19.66
CA MET A 6 34.19 -14.01 18.35
C MET A 6 34.22 -15.24 17.43
N PRO A 7 33.14 -15.55 16.70
CA PRO A 7 33.16 -16.61 15.70
C PRO A 7 34.26 -16.29 14.68
N ALA A 8 34.99 -17.30 14.24
CA ALA A 8 35.97 -17.13 13.16
C ALA A 8 35.26 -16.57 11.91
N ASP A 9 35.95 -15.79 11.08
CA ASP A 9 35.35 -15.11 9.92
C ASP A 9 34.54 -16.04 9.01
N ALA A 10 34.95 -17.31 8.91
CA ALA A 10 34.22 -18.35 8.17
C ALA A 10 32.86 -18.72 8.79
N ASP A 11 32.76 -18.77 10.12
CA ASP A 11 31.51 -19.04 10.84
C ASP A 11 30.55 -17.85 10.74
N LEU A 12 31.09 -16.62 10.76
CA LEU A 12 30.31 -15.40 10.53
C LEU A 12 29.76 -15.36 9.10
N LEU A 13 30.58 -15.68 8.10
CA LEU A 13 30.13 -15.74 6.71
C LEU A 13 29.06 -16.81 6.50
N ALA A 14 29.23 -18.00 7.09
CA ALA A 14 28.23 -19.06 7.04
C ALA A 14 26.91 -18.66 7.71
N LEU A 15 27.00 -17.88 8.81
CA LEU A 15 25.82 -17.33 9.48
C LEU A 15 25.09 -16.31 8.59
N LEU A 16 25.83 -15.41 7.94
CA LEU A 16 25.26 -14.39 7.05
C LEU A 16 24.55 -15.04 5.85
N ILE A 17 25.17 -16.02 5.18
CA ILE A 17 24.55 -16.77 4.08
C ILE A 17 23.25 -17.45 4.53
N ARG A 18 23.25 -18.01 5.75
CA ARG A 18 22.07 -18.69 6.30
C ARG A 18 20.95 -17.70 6.67
N ILE A 19 21.29 -16.48 7.08
CA ILE A 19 20.32 -15.41 7.34
C ILE A 19 19.70 -14.94 6.02
N ASP A 20 20.53 -14.71 5.00
CA ASP A 20 20.10 -14.25 3.68
C ASP A 20 19.10 -15.22 3.05
N ALA A 21 19.46 -16.52 3.00
CA ALA A 21 18.56 -17.57 2.50
C ALA A 21 17.26 -17.72 3.31
N LYS A 22 17.23 -17.28 4.58
CA LYS A 22 15.99 -17.23 5.38
C LYS A 22 15.15 -16.01 5.04
N LEU A 23 15.77 -14.87 4.78
CA LEU A 23 15.06 -13.66 4.37
C LEU A 23 14.40 -13.86 3.00
N ASP A 24 15.11 -14.46 2.03
CA ASP A 24 14.55 -14.80 0.72
C ASP A 24 13.31 -15.70 0.85
N ARG A 25 13.41 -16.77 1.65
CA ARG A 25 12.27 -17.67 1.88
C ARG A 25 11.11 -17.00 2.59
N LEU A 26 11.37 -16.04 3.48
CA LEU A 26 10.31 -15.27 4.14
C LEU A 26 9.65 -14.30 3.17
N LEU A 27 10.42 -13.66 2.29
CA LEU A 27 9.90 -12.82 1.22
C LEU A 27 9.05 -13.63 0.25
N GLU A 28 9.56 -14.77 -0.23
CA GLU A 28 8.81 -15.70 -1.09
C GLU A 28 7.56 -16.26 -0.40
N ALA A 29 7.59 -16.54 0.90
CA ALA A 29 6.40 -16.99 1.63
C ALA A 29 5.37 -15.87 1.82
N VAL A 30 5.82 -14.63 2.01
CA VAL A 30 4.96 -13.44 2.10
C VAL A 30 4.35 -13.10 0.73
N GLU A 31 5.09 -13.31 -0.35
CA GLU A 31 4.65 -13.08 -1.72
C GLU A 31 3.78 -14.22 -2.25
N GLY A 32 4.22 -15.47 -2.08
CA GLY A 32 3.54 -16.70 -2.51
C GLY A 32 2.33 -17.08 -1.64
N GLY A 33 2.26 -16.59 -0.40
CA GLY A 33 1.08 -16.70 0.47
C GLY A 33 -0.05 -15.75 0.09
N ARG A 34 0.18 -14.78 -0.81
CA ARG A 34 -0.88 -13.95 -1.37
C ARG A 34 -1.64 -14.80 -2.39
N THR A 35 -2.81 -15.29 -1.98
CA THR A 35 -3.81 -15.75 -2.95
C THR A 35 -3.91 -14.68 -4.04
N PRO A 36 -3.75 -15.02 -5.34
CA PRO A 36 -3.77 -14.03 -6.40
C PRO A 36 -5.02 -13.18 -6.23
N ALA A 37 -4.82 -11.87 -6.04
CA ALA A 37 -5.91 -10.95 -5.77
C ALA A 37 -6.91 -11.11 -6.91
N ARG A 38 -8.15 -11.49 -6.54
CA ARG A 38 -9.21 -11.69 -7.52
C ARG A 38 -9.30 -10.40 -8.35
N SER A 39 -9.15 -10.54 -9.67
CA SER A 39 -9.13 -9.40 -10.58
C SER A 39 -10.30 -8.46 -10.28
N LEU A 40 -10.00 -7.17 -10.19
CA LEU A 40 -10.99 -6.14 -9.88
C LEU A 40 -12.19 -6.24 -10.82
N ARG A 41 -13.40 -6.08 -10.28
CA ARG A 41 -14.60 -5.99 -11.13
C ARG A 41 -14.49 -4.76 -12.04
N HIS A 42 -15.11 -4.81 -13.21
CA HIS A 42 -15.07 -3.71 -14.18
C HIS A 42 -15.49 -2.36 -13.57
N GLU A 43 -16.56 -2.36 -12.77
CA GLU A 43 -17.05 -1.15 -12.07
C GLU A 43 -16.06 -0.62 -11.04
N ASP A 44 -15.46 -1.51 -10.23
CA ASP A 44 -14.43 -1.14 -9.26
C ASP A 44 -13.20 -0.58 -9.99
N ARG A 45 -12.84 -1.15 -11.16
CA ARG A 45 -11.69 -0.70 -11.96
C ARG A 45 -11.92 0.69 -12.51
N ALA A 46 -13.10 0.94 -13.06
CA ALA A 46 -13.49 2.26 -13.54
C ALA A 46 -13.53 3.31 -12.41
N ALA A 47 -13.93 2.93 -11.20
CA ALA A 47 -13.86 3.81 -10.04
C ALA A 47 -12.41 4.10 -9.63
N MET A 48 -11.56 3.08 -9.56
CA MET A 48 -10.15 3.25 -9.19
C MET A 48 -9.36 4.06 -10.22
N ALA A 49 -9.62 3.89 -11.51
CA ALA A 49 -9.00 4.66 -12.58
C ALA A 49 -9.26 6.18 -12.45
N LYS A 50 -10.39 6.57 -11.84
CA LYS A 50 -10.72 7.98 -11.55
C LYS A 50 -10.11 8.46 -10.24
N ILE A 51 -10.08 7.60 -9.22
CA ILE A 51 -9.67 7.97 -7.87
C ILE A 51 -8.14 8.06 -7.76
N LEU A 52 -7.41 7.06 -8.26
CA LEU A 52 -5.96 6.92 -8.03
C LEU A 52 -5.13 8.10 -8.53
N PRO A 53 -5.36 8.67 -9.74
CA PRO A 53 -4.58 9.83 -10.20
C PRO A 53 -4.74 11.06 -9.29
N VAL A 54 -5.94 11.26 -8.73
CA VAL A 54 -6.20 12.36 -7.79
C VAL A 54 -5.48 12.10 -6.47
N LEU A 55 -5.46 10.85 -5.99
CA LEU A 55 -4.74 10.49 -4.78
C LEU A 55 -3.23 10.67 -4.95
N SER A 56 -2.64 10.15 -6.03
CA SER A 56 -1.19 10.29 -6.27
C SER A 56 -0.75 11.73 -6.43
N ALA A 57 -1.58 12.60 -7.01
CA ALA A 57 -1.24 14.01 -7.21
C ALA A 57 -1.31 14.85 -5.93
N ASN A 58 -2.09 14.43 -4.93
CA ASN A 58 -2.38 15.24 -3.74
C ASN A 58 -1.86 14.63 -2.43
N PHE A 59 -1.50 13.34 -2.42
CA PHE A 59 -1.01 12.63 -1.25
C PHE A 59 0.33 11.96 -1.58
N SER A 60 1.43 12.54 -1.06
CA SER A 60 2.79 12.03 -1.23
C SER A 60 3.23 11.02 -0.16
N GLY A 61 2.36 10.70 0.79
CA GLY A 61 2.63 9.76 1.88
C GLY A 61 1.44 8.83 2.14
N SER A 62 1.52 8.11 3.26
CA SER A 62 0.42 7.23 3.67
C SER A 62 -0.79 8.03 4.16
N PHE A 63 -1.99 7.64 3.75
CA PHE A 63 -3.25 8.27 4.17
C PHE A 63 -4.26 7.23 4.64
N GLY A 64 -5.10 7.64 5.59
CA GLY A 64 -6.28 6.90 6.02
C GLY A 64 -7.51 7.21 5.17
N THR A 65 -8.47 6.28 5.11
CA THR A 65 -9.76 6.56 4.43
C THR A 65 -10.56 7.67 5.11
N TRP A 66 -10.36 7.90 6.41
CA TRP A 66 -11.02 8.98 7.14
C TRP A 66 -10.45 10.34 6.77
N GLU A 67 -9.12 10.46 6.71
CA GLU A 67 -8.43 11.68 6.25
C GLU A 67 -8.89 12.08 4.84
N LEU A 68 -9.11 11.11 3.94
CA LEU A 68 -9.68 11.39 2.62
C LEU A 68 -11.09 11.99 2.67
N ILE A 69 -11.93 11.49 3.57
CA ILE A 69 -13.29 12.02 3.76
C ILE A 69 -13.23 13.42 4.36
N ASP A 70 -12.40 13.63 5.37
CA ASP A 70 -12.22 14.93 6.02
C ASP A 70 -11.65 15.98 5.04
N ALA A 71 -10.69 15.58 4.19
CA ALA A 71 -10.18 16.39 3.10
C ALA A 71 -11.27 16.71 2.06
N ALA A 72 -12.12 15.74 1.71
CA ALA A 72 -13.25 15.95 0.80
C ALA A 72 -14.30 16.93 1.37
N MET A 73 -14.37 17.12 2.69
CA MET A 73 -15.29 18.09 3.30
C MET A 73 -14.77 19.53 3.25
N GLN A 74 -13.48 19.75 2.96
CA GLN A 74 -12.93 21.09 2.90
C GLN A 74 -13.56 21.92 1.75
N PRO A 75 -13.73 23.25 1.94
CA PRO A 75 -14.32 24.14 0.92
C PRO A 75 -13.31 24.59 -0.15
N ASP A 76 -12.17 23.91 -0.27
CA ASP A 76 -11.10 24.24 -1.21
C ASP A 76 -11.17 23.42 -2.51
N ALA A 77 -10.23 23.69 -3.42
CA ALA A 77 -10.16 23.01 -4.72
C ALA A 77 -9.90 21.50 -4.58
N LEU A 78 -9.07 21.11 -3.60
CA LEU A 78 -8.79 19.70 -3.31
C LEU A 78 -10.05 18.98 -2.84
N GLY A 79 -10.75 19.54 -1.86
CA GLY A 79 -12.01 18.98 -1.34
C GLY A 79 -13.08 18.87 -2.42
N ALA A 80 -13.19 19.86 -3.31
CA ALA A 80 -14.08 19.78 -4.47
C ALA A 80 -13.72 18.63 -5.43
N ASN A 81 -12.43 18.48 -5.78
CA ASN A 81 -11.95 17.40 -6.64
C ASN A 81 -12.17 16.02 -6.00
N LEU A 82 -11.90 15.88 -4.71
CA LEU A 82 -12.14 14.64 -3.96
C LEU A 82 -13.62 14.28 -3.93
N ARG A 83 -14.53 15.23 -3.67
CA ARG A 83 -15.98 14.99 -3.73
C ARG A 83 -16.43 14.47 -5.09
N LEU A 84 -15.90 15.05 -6.16
CA LEU A 84 -16.22 14.65 -7.53
C LEU A 84 -15.83 13.18 -7.80
N VAL A 85 -14.62 12.77 -7.43
CA VAL A 85 -14.13 11.40 -7.73
C VAL A 85 -14.64 10.35 -6.75
N LEU A 86 -14.77 10.69 -5.46
CA LEU A 86 -15.25 9.78 -4.44
C LEU A 86 -16.76 9.52 -4.56
N GLY A 87 -17.52 10.46 -5.15
CA GLY A 87 -18.94 10.26 -5.50
C GLY A 87 -19.83 9.94 -4.29
N GLY A 88 -19.54 10.54 -3.13
CA GLY A 88 -20.29 10.32 -1.89
C GLY A 88 -20.05 8.98 -1.19
N ARG A 89 -19.06 8.18 -1.63
CA ARG A 89 -18.69 6.93 -0.94
C ARG A 89 -18.12 7.24 0.45
N GLY A 90 -18.72 6.68 1.50
CA GLY A 90 -18.18 6.78 2.85
C GLY A 90 -16.90 5.95 3.07
N ALA A 91 -16.17 6.25 4.15
CA ALA A 91 -14.88 5.63 4.48
C ALA A 91 -14.91 4.09 4.46
N ARG A 92 -15.99 3.46 4.94
CA ARG A 92 -16.14 1.99 4.94
C ARG A 92 -16.20 1.39 3.52
N VAL A 93 -16.87 2.08 2.59
CA VAL A 93 -16.98 1.63 1.19
C VAL A 93 -15.64 1.79 0.49
N LEU A 94 -14.97 2.93 0.73
CA LEU A 94 -13.62 3.18 0.22
C LEU A 94 -12.61 2.16 0.75
N GLY A 95 -12.60 1.87 2.04
CA GLY A 95 -11.70 0.87 2.62
C GLY A 95 -11.88 -0.52 1.99
N LYS A 96 -13.12 -0.95 1.74
CA LYS A 96 -13.40 -2.20 1.02
C LYS A 96 -12.94 -2.15 -0.44
N LEU A 97 -13.12 -1.01 -1.11
CA LEU A 97 -12.66 -0.83 -2.50
C LEU A 97 -11.13 -0.88 -2.56
N PHE A 98 -10.44 -0.18 -1.67
CA PHE A 98 -8.98 -0.16 -1.54
C PHE A 98 -8.43 -1.55 -1.23
N GLN A 99 -9.07 -2.28 -0.32
CA GLN A 99 -8.69 -3.66 -0.03
C GLN A 99 -8.83 -4.57 -1.25
N ARG A 100 -9.86 -4.37 -2.09
CA ARG A 100 -9.97 -5.11 -3.35
C ARG A 100 -8.90 -4.69 -4.36
N ALA A 101 -8.60 -3.40 -4.43
CA ALA A 101 -7.65 -2.81 -5.37
C ALA A 101 -6.18 -2.92 -4.93
N GLN A 102 -5.93 -3.44 -3.74
CA GLN A 102 -4.59 -3.56 -3.17
C GLN A 102 -3.68 -4.32 -4.12
N ASP A 103 -2.53 -3.70 -4.40
CA ASP A 103 -1.45 -4.20 -5.25
C ASP A 103 -1.88 -4.51 -6.71
N GLN A 104 -3.09 -4.12 -7.13
CA GLN A 104 -3.54 -4.23 -8.53
C GLN A 104 -3.12 -3.00 -9.33
N ASP A 105 -2.66 -3.23 -10.57
CA ASP A 105 -2.37 -2.16 -11.51
C ASP A 105 -3.67 -1.63 -12.16
N VAL A 106 -3.89 -0.32 -12.01
CA VAL A 106 -5.00 0.39 -12.62
C VAL A 106 -4.44 1.60 -13.35
N ASP A 107 -4.26 1.44 -14.66
CA ASP A 107 -3.82 2.46 -15.60
C ASP A 107 -2.48 3.12 -15.17
N GLY A 108 -1.53 2.29 -14.71
CA GLY A 108 -0.21 2.75 -14.26
C GLY A 108 -0.16 3.30 -12.84
N PHE A 109 -1.23 3.13 -12.06
CA PHE A 109 -1.27 3.41 -10.64
C PHE A 109 -1.53 2.14 -9.84
N ARG A 110 -0.94 2.06 -8.65
CA ARG A 110 -1.12 0.96 -7.71
C ARG A 110 -1.38 1.49 -6.32
N LEU A 111 -2.34 0.89 -5.63
CA LEU A 111 -2.58 1.17 -4.22
C LEU A 111 -1.92 0.11 -3.34
N ARG A 112 -1.10 0.51 -2.38
CA ARG A 112 -0.46 -0.40 -1.42
C ARG A 112 -0.95 -0.10 -0.01
N ARG A 113 -1.06 -1.14 0.81
CA ARG A 113 -1.27 -0.96 2.25
C ARG A 113 0.07 -0.63 2.91
N ALA A 114 0.19 0.58 3.45
CA ALA A 114 1.42 1.08 4.09
C ALA A 114 1.48 0.73 5.58
N GLY A 115 0.33 0.44 6.20
CA GLY A 115 0.29 0.07 7.62
C GLY A 115 -1.11 0.13 8.20
N GLN A 116 -1.17 0.48 9.48
CA GLN A 116 -2.39 0.65 10.25
C GLN A 116 -2.18 1.77 11.28
N ASP A 117 -3.17 2.63 11.43
CA ASP A 117 -3.26 3.63 12.49
C ASP A 117 -4.57 3.42 13.27
N GLY A 118 -4.44 3.13 14.56
CA GLY A 118 -5.54 2.65 15.39
C GLY A 118 -6.28 1.46 14.75
N ASN A 119 -7.54 1.66 14.38
CA ASN A 119 -8.39 0.66 13.71
C ASN A 119 -8.49 0.86 12.18
N GLY A 120 -7.78 1.86 11.62
CA GLY A 120 -7.81 2.21 10.20
C GLY A 120 -6.59 1.70 9.43
N ALA A 121 -6.79 1.18 8.22
CA ALA A 121 -5.67 0.87 7.34
C ALA A 121 -5.11 2.17 6.72
N LEU A 122 -3.78 2.27 6.70
CA LEU A 122 -3.07 3.32 5.97
C LEU A 122 -2.72 2.82 4.57
N TRP A 123 -2.93 3.69 3.58
CA TRP A 123 -2.75 3.41 2.16
C TRP A 123 -1.75 4.36 1.56
N GLU A 124 -1.01 3.87 0.57
CA GLU A 124 -0.08 4.65 -0.22
C GLU A 124 -0.43 4.44 -1.69
N CYS A 125 -0.46 5.54 -2.46
CA CYS A 125 -0.69 5.48 -3.89
C CYS A 125 0.65 5.60 -4.60
N ILE A 126 1.03 4.55 -5.32
CA ILE A 126 2.25 4.48 -6.11
C ILE A 126 1.85 4.73 -7.56
N GLY A 127 2.28 5.85 -8.12
CA GLY A 127 2.10 6.16 -9.54
C GLY A 127 3.28 5.68 -10.38
N ASN A 128 3.08 5.60 -11.69
CA ASN A 128 4.18 5.56 -12.64
C ASN A 128 4.95 6.90 -12.51
N GLU A 129 6.04 6.89 -11.76
CA GLU A 129 7.12 7.83 -12.01
C GLU A 129 7.53 7.60 -13.47
N SER A 130 7.22 8.57 -14.33
CA SER A 130 7.78 8.64 -15.67
C SER A 130 9.30 8.58 -15.52
N SER A 131 9.88 7.41 -15.82
CA SER A 131 11.31 7.29 -16.10
C SER A 131 11.68 8.09 -17.35
#